data_AF-G4SHR1-F1
#
_entry.id   AF-G4SHR1-F1
#
_cell.length_a   1.000
_cell.length_b   1.000
_cell.length_c   1.000
_cell.angle_alpha   90.00
_cell.angle_beta   90.00
_cell.angle_gamma   90.00
#
_symmetry.space_group_name_H-M   'P 1'
#
loop_
_entity.id
_entity.type
_entity.pdbx_description
1 polymer ?
#
loop_
_entity_poly.entity_id
_entity_poly.type
_entity_poly.pdbx_seq_one_letter_code
_entity_poly.pdbx_strand_id
1 'polypeptide(L)'
;MRILLFLIFITSVYSNTFDPADVFENALLTYVNKSVCPCENFYRHACSFDSPRNLMATALKNLTYELRQKQADLFWNHITLVLGFTGFSVGHEIGHSFFANHSGTDILPYFSENVEKCVQNQFNSTCNEYKEESCVTRNEMLDDNGADIFGLQLAYKLMEKYLSGRLEERIERLNVTQEQLFFYSFANQFCSGSLSKVFIEEEGDYDPHSVNNVRVNAVAQHPGFRKAFNCPDNSRMMKSATEQCIIYGENAPETRKRKKFQDNLRK
;
A
#
# COMPACT_ATOMS: atom_id res chain seq x y z
N MET A 1 30.35 35.26 -19.06
CA MET A 1 30.47 33.80 -19.20
C MET A 1 29.31 33.01 -18.57
N ARG A 2 28.84 33.33 -17.35
CA ARG A 2 27.71 32.62 -16.70
C ARG A 2 26.36 32.74 -17.44
N ILE A 3 26.04 33.88 -18.04
CA ILE A 3 24.78 34.08 -18.79
C ILE A 3 24.75 33.27 -20.11
N LEU A 4 25.90 33.16 -20.78
CA LEU A 4 26.00 32.42 -22.05
C LEU A 4 25.81 30.91 -21.85
N LEU A 5 26.37 30.36 -20.77
CA LEU A 5 26.18 28.96 -20.39
C LEU A 5 24.72 28.65 -20.05
N PHE A 6 24.00 29.58 -19.40
CA PHE A 6 22.59 29.40 -19.08
C PHE A 6 21.71 29.37 -20.34
N LEU A 7 21.98 30.23 -21.32
CA LEU A 7 21.25 30.24 -22.60
C LEU A 7 21.47 28.95 -23.41
N ILE A 8 22.71 28.45 -23.47
CA ILE A 8 23.02 27.18 -24.16
C ILE A 8 22.29 26.02 -23.47
N PHE A 9 22.26 25.98 -22.13
CA PHE A 9 21.53 24.96 -21.38
C PHE A 9 20.03 25.03 -21.62
N ILE A 10 19.45 26.23 -21.66
CA ILE A 10 18.02 26.41 -21.99
C ILE A 10 17.75 25.91 -23.42
N THR A 11 18.56 26.29 -24.41
CA THR A 11 18.34 25.83 -25.79
C THR A 11 18.53 24.33 -25.96
N SER A 12 19.50 23.69 -25.27
CA SER A 12 19.73 22.25 -25.40
C SER A 12 18.65 21.42 -24.69
N VAL A 13 18.06 21.96 -23.61
CA VAL A 13 16.95 21.31 -22.91
C VAL A 13 15.66 21.41 -23.73
N TYR A 14 15.43 22.52 -24.45
CA TYR A 14 14.26 22.65 -25.33
C TYR A 14 14.41 21.91 -26.66
N SER A 15 15.62 21.73 -27.20
CA SER A 15 15.79 21.11 -28.52
C SER A 15 15.55 19.59 -28.57
N ASN A 16 15.35 18.93 -27.43
CA ASN A 16 15.05 17.48 -27.36
C ASN A 16 13.64 17.18 -26.83
N THR A 17 12.71 18.15 -26.82
CA THR A 17 11.33 17.86 -26.46
C THR A 17 10.69 17.07 -27.59
N PHE A 18 10.35 15.81 -27.31
CA PHE A 18 9.49 14.98 -28.14
C PHE A 18 8.19 15.74 -28.46
N ASP A 19 7.96 16.08 -29.74
CA ASP A 19 6.69 16.64 -30.20
C ASP A 19 5.82 15.51 -30.79
N PRO A 20 4.67 15.18 -30.19
CA PRO A 20 3.73 14.21 -30.76
C PRO A 20 3.30 14.56 -32.19
N ALA A 21 3.29 15.83 -32.58
CA ALA A 21 2.96 16.26 -33.93
C ALA A 21 4.00 15.77 -34.94
N ASP A 22 5.30 15.87 -34.64
CA ASP A 22 6.38 15.38 -35.50
C ASP A 22 6.24 13.88 -35.79
N VAL A 23 5.84 13.11 -34.78
CA VAL A 23 5.59 11.66 -34.93
C VAL A 23 4.44 11.39 -35.89
N PHE A 24 3.37 12.17 -35.80
CA PHE A 24 2.22 12.04 -36.69
C PHE A 24 2.55 12.50 -38.12
N GLU A 25 3.26 13.61 -38.28
CA GLU A 25 3.67 14.13 -39.59
C GLU A 25 4.61 13.16 -40.30
N ASN A 26 5.62 12.62 -39.61
CA ASN A 26 6.53 11.61 -40.16
C ASN A 26 5.78 10.34 -40.57
N ALA A 27 4.78 9.94 -39.79
CA ALA A 27 3.89 8.84 -40.14
C ALA A 27 3.08 9.15 -41.42
N LEU A 28 2.49 10.34 -41.56
CA LEU A 28 1.80 10.74 -42.79
C LEU A 28 2.75 10.75 -44.00
N LEU A 29 3.96 11.30 -43.84
CA LEU A 29 4.97 11.31 -44.90
C LEU A 29 5.38 9.90 -45.34
N THR A 30 5.37 8.94 -44.42
CA THR A 30 5.78 7.55 -44.68
C THR A 30 4.66 6.73 -45.32
N TYR A 31 3.41 6.89 -44.89
CA TYR A 31 2.33 5.95 -45.23
C TYR A 31 1.25 6.51 -46.17
N VAL A 32 1.21 7.82 -46.42
CA VAL A 32 0.30 8.40 -47.44
C VAL A 32 0.78 8.01 -48.84
N ASN A 33 -0.07 7.31 -49.59
CA ASN A 33 0.18 6.90 -50.96
C ASN A 33 -0.19 8.02 -51.95
N LYS A 34 0.80 8.84 -52.29
CA LYS A 34 0.65 9.95 -53.24
C LYS A 34 0.37 9.51 -54.68
N SER A 35 0.52 8.23 -55.01
CA SER A 35 0.20 7.68 -56.34
C SER A 35 -1.29 7.40 -56.54
N VAL A 36 -2.08 7.36 -55.46
CA VAL A 36 -3.55 7.22 -55.53
C VAL A 36 -4.15 8.62 -55.44
N CYS A 37 -4.97 9.02 -56.40
CA CYS A 37 -5.69 10.29 -56.33
C CYS A 37 -6.69 10.25 -55.16
N PRO A 38 -6.68 11.23 -54.23
CA PRO A 38 -7.62 11.26 -53.11
C PRO A 38 -9.09 11.37 -53.56
N CYS A 39 -9.36 11.96 -54.74
CA CYS A 39 -10.70 12.04 -55.32
C CYS A 39 -11.22 10.69 -55.81
N GLU A 40 -10.33 9.75 -56.15
CA GLU A 40 -10.69 8.40 -56.62
C GLU A 40 -10.82 7.43 -55.44
N ASN A 41 -9.86 7.43 -54.52
CA ASN A 41 -9.88 6.54 -53.35
C ASN A 41 -9.08 7.12 -52.18
N PHE A 42 -9.72 8.01 -51.41
CA PHE A 42 -9.08 8.64 -50.26
C PHE A 42 -8.57 7.64 -49.21
N TYR A 43 -9.27 6.52 -48.98
CA TYR A 43 -8.80 5.52 -48.01
C TYR A 43 -7.46 4.92 -48.43
N ARG A 44 -7.27 4.58 -49.72
CA ARG A 44 -5.99 4.05 -50.22
C ARG A 44 -4.93 5.13 -50.38
N HIS A 45 -5.33 6.38 -50.58
CA HIS A 45 -4.44 7.53 -50.54
C HIS A 45 -3.88 7.76 -49.12
N ALA A 46 -4.74 7.79 -48.10
CA ALA A 46 -4.34 8.04 -46.72
C ALA A 46 -3.71 6.80 -46.05
N CYS A 47 -4.16 5.60 -46.40
CA CYS A 47 -3.76 4.32 -45.82
C CYS A 47 -3.27 3.37 -46.91
N SER A 48 -1.96 3.41 -47.19
CA SER A 48 -1.32 2.44 -48.09
C SER A 48 -1.43 1.00 -47.55
N PHE A 49 -1.23 -0.01 -48.40
CA PHE A 49 -1.23 -1.40 -47.97
C PHE A 49 -0.11 -1.73 -46.97
N ASP A 50 0.97 -0.95 -46.99
CA ASP A 50 2.11 -1.10 -46.08
C ASP A 50 1.92 -0.33 -44.76
N SER A 51 0.84 0.46 -44.65
CA SER A 51 0.51 1.15 -43.40
C SER A 51 0.19 0.14 -42.29
N PRO A 52 0.71 0.35 -41.06
CA PRO A 52 0.30 -0.46 -39.91
C PRO A 52 -1.21 -0.28 -39.64
N ARG A 53 -1.82 -1.32 -39.06
CA ARG A 53 -3.27 -1.36 -38.73
C ARG A 53 -3.70 -0.19 -37.84
N ASN A 54 -2.84 0.25 -36.93
CA ASN A 54 -3.08 1.40 -36.07
C ASN A 54 -1.85 2.31 -36.10
N LEU A 55 -1.88 3.28 -37.01
CA LEU A 55 -0.75 4.15 -37.27
C LEU A 55 -0.29 4.91 -36.03
N MET A 56 -1.23 5.49 -35.29
CA MET A 56 -0.92 6.25 -34.08
C MET A 56 -0.31 5.37 -32.99
N ALA A 57 -0.87 4.17 -32.75
CA ALA A 57 -0.31 3.25 -31.76
C ALA A 57 1.10 2.76 -32.14
N THR A 58 1.35 2.51 -33.44
CA THR A 58 2.68 2.14 -33.93
C THR A 58 3.66 3.30 -33.78
N ALA A 59 3.26 4.51 -34.15
CA ALA A 59 4.10 5.70 -34.10
C ALA A 59 4.44 6.09 -32.64
N LEU A 60 3.51 5.91 -31.70
CA LEU A 60 3.70 6.17 -30.27
C LEU A 60 4.23 4.95 -29.49
N LYS A 61 4.58 3.84 -30.14
CA LYS A 61 4.98 2.60 -29.43
C LYS A 61 6.18 2.82 -28.52
N ASN A 62 7.22 3.48 -29.01
CA ASN A 62 8.43 3.72 -28.22
C ASN A 62 8.17 4.70 -27.08
N LEU A 63 7.43 5.81 -27.35
CA LEU A 63 7.01 6.75 -26.32
C LEU A 63 6.20 6.06 -25.22
N THR A 64 5.16 5.32 -25.58
CA THR A 64 4.30 4.64 -24.60
C THR A 64 5.04 3.56 -23.83
N TYR A 65 6.08 2.95 -24.42
CA TYR A 65 6.98 2.05 -23.70
C TYR A 65 7.82 2.82 -22.67
N GLU A 66 8.49 3.91 -23.07
CA GLU A 66 9.30 4.74 -22.19
C GLU A 66 8.48 5.36 -21.05
N LEU A 67 7.28 5.87 -21.34
CA LEU A 67 6.37 6.40 -20.33
C LEU A 67 5.97 5.32 -19.31
N ARG A 68 5.70 4.10 -19.77
CA ARG A 68 5.40 2.96 -18.87
C ARG A 68 6.60 2.58 -18.01
N GLN A 69 7.81 2.59 -18.57
CA GLN A 69 9.02 2.33 -17.77
C GLN A 69 9.23 3.43 -16.72
N LYS A 70 9.15 4.70 -17.11
CA LYS A 70 9.27 5.82 -16.15
C LYS A 70 8.20 5.79 -15.07
N GLN A 71 6.97 5.43 -15.41
CA GLN A 71 5.90 5.28 -14.43
C GLN A 71 6.16 4.11 -13.48
N ALA A 72 6.66 2.98 -14.00
CA ALA A 72 7.05 1.84 -13.18
C ALA A 72 8.22 2.20 -12.25
N ASP A 73 9.25 2.86 -12.75
CA ASP A 73 10.39 3.31 -11.95
C ASP A 73 9.96 4.27 -10.85
N LEU A 74 9.08 5.23 -11.17
CA LEU A 74 8.51 6.15 -10.18
C LEU A 74 7.73 5.39 -9.10
N PHE A 75 6.90 4.42 -9.50
CA PHE A 75 6.17 3.57 -8.55
C PHE A 75 7.12 2.77 -7.65
N TRP A 76 8.13 2.12 -8.22
CA TRP A 76 9.08 1.29 -7.47
C TRP A 76 10.01 2.12 -6.58
N ASN A 77 10.37 3.34 -6.97
CA ASN A 77 11.12 4.28 -6.12
C ASN A 77 10.33 4.76 -4.91
N HIS A 78 9.00 4.70 -4.98
CA HIS A 78 8.08 5.06 -3.89
C HIS A 78 7.36 3.86 -3.29
N ILE A 79 7.88 2.64 -3.52
CA ILE A 79 7.21 1.40 -3.09
C ILE A 79 6.94 1.37 -1.59
N THR A 80 7.82 1.94 -0.78
CA THR A 80 7.65 2.05 0.68
C THR A 80 6.42 2.86 1.09
N LEU A 81 6.17 3.98 0.42
CA LEU A 81 4.96 4.80 0.64
C LEU A 81 3.72 4.01 0.21
N VAL A 82 3.78 3.40 -0.98
CA VAL A 82 2.67 2.59 -1.49
C VAL A 82 2.36 1.43 -0.55
N LEU A 83 3.36 0.74 -0.03
CA LEU A 83 3.16 -0.38 0.88
C LEU A 83 2.67 0.06 2.26
N GLY A 84 3.21 1.15 2.81
CA GLY A 84 2.77 1.67 4.11
C GLY A 84 1.32 2.13 4.09
N PHE A 85 0.86 2.77 3.01
CA PHE A 85 -0.54 3.18 2.87
C PHE A 85 -1.40 2.09 2.22
N THR A 86 -1.26 1.89 0.91
CA THR A 86 -2.10 0.98 0.12
C THR A 86 -1.86 -0.48 0.45
N GLY A 87 -0.61 -0.88 0.67
CA GLY A 87 -0.29 -2.25 1.08
C GLY A 87 -0.94 -2.61 2.41
N PHE A 88 -0.91 -1.69 3.38
CA PHE A 88 -1.63 -1.82 4.64
C PHE A 88 -3.13 -1.95 4.40
N SER A 89 -3.76 -1.03 3.66
CA SER A 89 -5.22 -1.06 3.46
C SER A 89 -5.66 -2.34 2.76
N VAL A 90 -4.96 -2.78 1.71
CA VAL A 90 -5.27 -4.05 1.04
C VAL A 90 -5.07 -5.24 1.98
N GLY A 91 -4.01 -5.23 2.78
CA GLY A 91 -3.77 -6.25 3.79
C GLY A 91 -4.86 -6.28 4.86
N HIS A 92 -5.34 -5.12 5.28
CA HIS A 92 -6.44 -4.95 6.23
C HIS A 92 -7.73 -5.60 5.69
N GLU A 93 -8.12 -5.33 4.46
CA GLU A 93 -9.29 -5.97 3.84
C GLU A 93 -9.15 -7.50 3.73
N ILE A 94 -7.94 -7.98 3.43
CA ILE A 94 -7.65 -9.42 3.47
C ILE A 94 -7.78 -9.95 4.91
N GLY A 95 -7.38 -9.16 5.90
CA GLY A 95 -7.53 -9.41 7.33
C GLY A 95 -8.97 -9.67 7.77
N HIS A 96 -9.97 -9.01 7.17
CA HIS A 96 -11.37 -9.31 7.49
C HIS A 96 -11.79 -10.73 7.10
N SER A 97 -11.16 -11.33 6.07
CA SER A 97 -11.42 -12.75 5.72
C SER A 97 -11.08 -13.74 6.84
N PHE A 98 -10.33 -13.25 7.83
CA PHE A 98 -9.73 -14.01 8.89
C PHE A 98 -10.37 -13.74 10.26
N PHE A 99 -10.81 -12.51 10.53
CA PHE A 99 -11.39 -12.13 11.81
C PHE A 99 -12.91 -11.88 11.77
N ALA A 100 -13.54 -11.61 10.62
CA ALA A 100 -14.97 -11.27 10.55
C ALA A 100 -15.89 -12.38 11.06
N ASN A 101 -15.45 -13.64 10.92
CA ASN A 101 -16.14 -14.79 11.49
C ASN A 101 -15.27 -15.49 12.54
N HIS A 102 -14.60 -14.73 13.42
CA HIS A 102 -13.82 -15.29 14.52
C HIS A 102 -14.66 -16.22 15.41
N SER A 103 -15.98 -15.97 15.51
CA SER A 103 -16.91 -16.83 16.24
C SER A 103 -17.34 -18.10 15.46
N GLY A 104 -17.40 -18.04 14.12
CA GLY A 104 -17.87 -19.12 13.25
C GLY A 104 -16.74 -19.81 12.48
N THR A 105 -16.44 -21.05 12.84
CA THR A 105 -15.29 -21.81 12.31
C THR A 105 -15.47 -22.40 10.91
N ASP A 106 -16.58 -22.10 10.23
CA ASP A 106 -17.03 -22.88 9.08
C ASP A 106 -16.38 -22.44 7.75
N ILE A 107 -15.79 -21.23 7.69
CA ILE A 107 -15.25 -20.67 6.44
C ILE A 107 -13.71 -20.78 6.40
N LEU A 108 -13.00 -20.29 7.43
CA LEU A 108 -11.54 -20.41 7.55
C LEU A 108 -11.13 -20.40 9.04
N PRO A 109 -10.92 -21.55 9.72
CA PRO A 109 -10.43 -21.58 11.08
C PRO A 109 -8.92 -21.28 11.09
N TYR A 110 -8.54 -20.03 10.84
CA TYR A 110 -7.13 -19.61 10.81
C TYR A 110 -6.70 -18.86 12.08
N PHE A 111 -7.57 -18.59 13.06
CA PHE A 111 -7.15 -17.96 14.31
C PHE A 111 -7.48 -18.77 15.54
N SER A 112 -6.46 -18.88 16.39
CA SER A 112 -6.61 -19.45 17.72
C SER A 112 -7.10 -18.38 18.68
N GLU A 113 -7.76 -18.80 19.76
CA GLU A 113 -8.14 -17.92 20.88
C GLU A 113 -6.93 -17.13 21.44
N ASN A 114 -5.70 -17.63 21.25
CA ASN A 114 -4.47 -16.94 21.63
C ASN A 114 -4.22 -15.70 20.76
N VAL A 115 -4.46 -15.78 19.45
CA VAL A 115 -4.30 -14.61 18.55
C VAL A 115 -5.35 -13.56 18.86
N GLU A 116 -6.60 -13.96 19.07
CA GLU A 116 -7.68 -13.03 19.45
C GLU A 116 -7.34 -12.29 20.75
N LYS A 117 -6.87 -13.02 21.77
CA LYS A 117 -6.41 -12.43 23.03
C LYS A 117 -5.22 -11.51 22.84
N CYS A 118 -4.25 -11.89 22.00
CA CYS A 118 -3.09 -11.04 21.73
C CYS A 118 -3.51 -9.69 21.13
N VAL A 119 -4.35 -9.72 20.08
CA VAL A 119 -4.87 -8.51 19.43
C VAL A 119 -5.58 -7.63 20.45
N GLN A 120 -6.55 -8.18 21.19
CA GLN A 120 -7.32 -7.43 22.18
C GLN A 120 -6.43 -6.88 23.31
N ASN A 121 -5.42 -7.63 23.76
CA ASN A 121 -4.46 -7.16 24.77
C ASN A 121 -3.67 -5.95 24.28
N GLN A 122 -3.16 -5.97 23.02
CA GLN A 122 -2.44 -4.83 22.46
C GLN A 122 -3.34 -3.59 22.39
N PHE A 123 -4.56 -3.74 21.87
CA PHE A 123 -5.48 -2.60 21.73
C PHE A 123 -5.94 -2.06 23.08
N ASN A 124 -6.22 -2.93 24.05
CA ASN A 124 -6.58 -2.52 25.41
C ASN A 124 -5.40 -1.81 26.10
N SER A 125 -4.19 -2.35 26.01
CA SER A 125 -2.97 -1.71 26.52
C SER A 125 -2.76 -0.32 25.91
N THR A 126 -2.95 -0.21 24.60
CA THR A 126 -2.81 1.05 23.87
C THR A 126 -3.91 2.05 24.21
N CYS A 127 -5.17 1.62 24.34
CA CYS A 127 -6.27 2.46 24.80
C CYS A 127 -5.99 2.99 26.21
N ASN A 128 -5.57 2.13 27.14
CA ASN A 128 -5.25 2.54 28.50
C ASN A 128 -4.11 3.57 28.57
N GLU A 129 -3.07 3.41 27.75
CA GLU A 129 -1.92 4.31 27.76
C GLU A 129 -2.18 5.60 26.96
N TYR A 130 -2.86 5.53 25.81
CA TYR A 130 -2.97 6.62 24.84
C TYR A 130 -4.36 7.24 24.72
N LYS A 131 -5.31 6.91 25.60
CA LYS A 131 -6.66 7.50 25.61
C LYS A 131 -6.62 9.03 25.46
N GLU A 132 -7.43 9.54 24.53
CA GLU A 132 -7.71 10.97 24.39
C GLU A 132 -9.08 11.28 25.04
N GLU A 133 -10.11 11.63 24.26
CA GLU A 133 -11.44 11.92 24.81
C GLU A 133 -12.12 10.62 25.29
N SER A 134 -12.12 9.60 24.44
CA SER A 134 -12.59 8.27 24.81
C SER A 134 -11.94 7.18 23.96
N CYS A 135 -11.83 5.99 24.52
CA CYS A 135 -11.48 4.78 23.79
C CYS A 135 -12.15 3.60 24.50
N VAL A 136 -12.42 2.54 23.75
CA VAL A 136 -12.90 1.27 24.26
C VAL A 136 -12.27 0.17 23.41
N THR A 137 -12.17 -1.03 23.97
CA THR A 137 -11.68 -2.21 23.27
C THR A 137 -12.64 -3.34 23.62
N ARG A 138 -13.48 -3.73 22.64
CA ARG A 138 -14.51 -4.76 22.82
C ARG A 138 -14.31 -5.90 21.84
N ASN A 139 -15.03 -6.99 22.07
CA ASN A 139 -14.99 -8.17 21.21
C ASN A 139 -15.50 -7.85 19.79
N GLU A 140 -16.47 -6.95 19.66
CA GLU A 140 -17.02 -6.55 18.35
C GLU A 140 -15.98 -5.82 17.50
N MET A 141 -15.00 -5.18 18.13
CA MET A 141 -13.87 -4.50 17.45
C MET A 141 -12.73 -5.47 17.09
N LEU A 142 -12.81 -6.75 17.46
CA LEU A 142 -11.75 -7.73 17.18
C LEU A 142 -11.47 -7.89 15.70
N ASP A 143 -12.51 -7.80 14.87
CA ASP A 143 -12.40 -7.94 13.42
C ASP A 143 -11.47 -6.87 12.83
N ASP A 144 -11.82 -5.61 13.03
CA ASP A 144 -11.05 -4.45 12.57
C ASP A 144 -9.65 -4.40 13.21
N ASN A 145 -9.55 -4.63 14.52
CA ASN A 145 -8.28 -4.62 15.24
C ASN A 145 -7.32 -5.73 14.77
N GLY A 146 -7.86 -6.92 14.47
CA GLY A 146 -7.11 -8.04 13.93
C GLY A 146 -6.66 -7.77 12.50
N ALA A 147 -7.55 -7.22 11.68
CA ALA A 147 -7.27 -6.79 10.32
C ALA A 147 -6.15 -5.73 10.26
N ASP A 148 -6.13 -4.76 11.18
CA ASP A 148 -5.05 -3.79 11.31
C ASP A 148 -3.68 -4.45 11.54
N ILE A 149 -3.58 -5.33 12.55
CA ILE A 149 -2.31 -5.98 12.85
C ILE A 149 -1.88 -6.87 11.68
N PHE A 150 -2.80 -7.62 11.07
CA PHE A 150 -2.50 -8.46 9.92
C PHE A 150 -2.03 -7.62 8.71
N GLY A 151 -2.77 -6.56 8.38
CA GLY A 151 -2.47 -5.69 7.24
C GLY A 151 -1.11 -5.03 7.38
N LEU A 152 -0.79 -4.52 8.57
CA LEU A 152 0.52 -3.94 8.88
C LEU A 152 1.64 -4.98 8.71
N GLN A 153 1.48 -6.17 9.30
CA GLN A 153 2.49 -7.24 9.21
C GLN A 153 2.70 -7.72 7.78
N LEU A 154 1.62 -7.87 7.00
CA LEU A 154 1.69 -8.32 5.61
C LEU A 154 2.42 -7.28 4.74
N ALA A 155 2.01 -6.02 4.85
CA ALA A 155 2.61 -4.93 4.09
C ALA A 155 4.08 -4.70 4.46
N TYR A 156 4.41 -4.77 5.75
CA TYR A 156 5.77 -4.65 6.25
C TYR A 156 6.65 -5.78 5.70
N LYS A 157 6.21 -7.03 5.81
CA LYS A 157 6.95 -8.19 5.26
C LYS A 157 7.15 -8.10 3.75
N LEU A 158 6.16 -7.56 3.02
CA LEU A 158 6.28 -7.33 1.59
C LEU A 158 7.35 -6.26 1.29
N MET A 159 7.39 -5.18 2.08
CA MET A 159 8.43 -4.16 1.99
C MET A 159 9.82 -4.75 2.26
N GLU A 160 9.99 -5.54 3.32
CA GLU A 160 11.28 -6.18 3.63
C GLU A 160 11.78 -7.01 2.45
N LYS A 161 10.88 -7.79 1.83
CA LYS A 161 11.20 -8.57 0.64
C LYS A 161 11.62 -7.69 -0.53
N TYR A 162 10.87 -6.64 -0.86
CA TYR A 162 11.18 -5.76 -1.99
C TYR A 162 12.45 -4.91 -1.78
N LEU A 163 12.68 -4.45 -0.56
CA LEU A 163 13.84 -3.60 -0.26
C LEU A 163 15.10 -4.42 -0.01
N SER A 164 15.00 -5.68 0.42
CA SER A 164 16.12 -6.64 0.51
C SER A 164 17.36 -6.04 1.18
N GLY A 165 17.23 -5.57 2.43
CA GLY A 165 18.32 -4.96 3.19
C GLY A 165 18.45 -3.44 3.06
N ARG A 166 17.66 -2.81 2.19
CA ARG A 166 17.61 -1.33 2.04
C ARG A 166 16.63 -0.63 2.99
N LEU A 167 16.16 -1.30 4.05
CA LEU A 167 15.24 -0.71 5.03
C LEU A 167 15.83 0.52 5.73
N GLU A 168 17.15 0.51 5.96
CA GLU A 168 17.89 1.60 6.62
C GLU A 168 18.36 2.69 5.64
N GLU A 169 18.11 2.52 4.34
CA GLU A 169 18.41 3.54 3.33
C GLU A 169 17.62 4.82 3.64
N ARG A 170 18.30 5.97 3.63
CA ARG A 170 17.67 7.26 3.95
C ARG A 170 17.04 7.89 2.72
N ILE A 171 15.83 8.38 2.88
CA ILE A 171 15.19 9.32 1.96
C ILE A 171 15.69 10.72 2.28
N GLU A 172 16.71 11.19 1.55
CA GLU A 172 17.41 12.45 1.84
C GLU A 172 16.47 13.65 2.04
N ARG A 173 15.47 13.80 1.16
CA ARG A 173 14.51 14.93 1.21
C ARG A 173 13.68 14.97 2.50
N LEU A 174 13.38 13.81 3.07
CA LEU A 174 12.55 13.68 4.27
C LEU A 174 13.38 13.45 5.54
N ASN A 175 14.68 13.13 5.38
CA ASN A 175 15.60 12.77 6.46
C ASN A 175 15.16 11.55 7.31
N VAL A 176 14.40 10.62 6.72
CA VAL A 176 13.92 9.38 7.36
C VAL A 176 14.42 8.14 6.62
N THR A 177 14.50 6.99 7.27
CA THR A 177 14.80 5.71 6.60
C THR A 177 13.58 5.18 5.85
N GLN A 178 13.77 4.22 4.94
CA GLN A 178 12.66 3.49 4.31
C GLN A 178 11.76 2.83 5.37
N GLU A 179 12.36 2.20 6.38
CA GLU A 179 11.62 1.55 7.48
C GLU A 179 10.75 2.56 8.26
N GLN A 180 11.28 3.75 8.55
CA GLN A 180 10.50 4.83 9.19
C GLN A 180 9.40 5.37 8.28
N LEU A 181 9.70 5.55 6.99
CA LEU A 181 8.74 6.06 6.00
C LEU A 181 7.51 5.16 5.88
N PHE A 182 7.69 3.85 5.96
CA PHE A 182 6.59 2.89 5.99
C PHE A 182 5.61 3.20 7.12
N PHE A 183 6.10 3.35 8.35
CA PHE A 183 5.25 3.63 9.51
C PHE A 183 4.61 5.02 9.45
N TYR A 184 5.31 6.04 8.91
CA TYR A 184 4.69 7.34 8.64
C TYR A 184 3.56 7.25 7.62
N SER A 185 3.77 6.49 6.53
CA SER A 185 2.77 6.32 5.48
C SER A 185 1.55 5.56 5.96
N PHE A 186 1.75 4.53 6.78
CA PHE A 186 0.69 3.80 7.50
C PHE A 186 -0.10 4.73 8.42
N ALA A 187 0.58 5.50 9.28
CA ALA A 187 -0.11 6.33 10.26
C ALA A 187 -0.93 7.46 9.62
N ASN A 188 -0.51 7.96 8.45
CA ASN A 188 -1.08 9.15 7.83
C ASN A 188 -2.59 9.01 7.50
N GLN A 189 -3.06 7.81 7.15
CA GLN A 189 -4.48 7.60 6.83
C GLN A 189 -5.41 7.77 8.05
N PHE A 190 -4.87 7.72 9.26
CA PHE A 190 -5.63 7.82 10.52
C PHE A 190 -5.52 9.22 11.16
N CYS A 191 -4.65 10.09 10.66
CA CYS A 191 -4.39 11.39 11.28
C CYS A 191 -5.65 12.28 11.29
N SER A 192 -5.92 12.89 12.43
CA SER A 192 -7.02 13.85 12.63
C SER A 192 -6.52 15.05 13.43
N GLY A 193 -7.09 16.23 13.16
CA GLY A 193 -6.87 17.44 13.96
C GLY A 193 -7.75 17.52 15.22
N SER A 194 -8.63 16.55 15.43
CA SER A 194 -9.53 16.46 16.59
C SER A 194 -9.10 15.34 17.52
N LEU A 195 -9.42 15.48 18.81
CA LEU A 195 -9.22 14.38 19.76
C LEU A 195 -10.05 13.16 19.34
N SER A 196 -9.43 12.00 19.49
CA SER A 196 -9.98 10.71 19.16
C SER A 196 -11.00 10.30 20.21
N LYS A 197 -12.15 9.83 19.74
CA LYS A 197 -13.28 9.42 20.57
C LYS A 197 -14.03 8.30 19.91
N VAL A 198 -14.63 7.44 20.73
CA VAL A 198 -15.55 6.40 20.25
C VAL A 198 -16.83 7.07 19.77
N PHE A 199 -17.39 6.54 18.69
CA PHE A 199 -18.71 6.93 18.22
C PHE A 199 -19.72 5.87 18.64
N ILE A 200 -20.95 6.32 18.86
CA ILE A 200 -22.10 5.45 19.10
C ILE A 200 -22.97 5.60 17.85
N GLU A 201 -23.27 4.48 17.21
CA GLU A 201 -24.13 4.40 16.04
C GLU A 201 -25.60 4.70 16.42
N GLU A 202 -26.48 4.86 15.43
CA GLU A 202 -27.88 5.24 15.67
C GLU A 202 -28.62 4.20 16.52
N GLU A 203 -28.20 2.94 16.41
CA GLU A 203 -28.72 1.78 17.14
C GLU A 203 -28.30 1.75 18.62
N GLY A 204 -27.38 2.62 19.03
CA GLY A 204 -26.84 2.67 20.40
C GLY A 204 -25.62 1.77 20.63
N ASP A 205 -25.18 1.05 19.61
CA ASP A 205 -23.95 0.27 19.62
C ASP A 205 -22.73 1.16 19.35
N TYR A 206 -21.55 0.68 19.73
CA TYR A 206 -20.31 1.40 19.45
C TYR A 206 -19.93 1.18 17.98
N ASP A 207 -19.37 2.21 17.36
CA ASP A 207 -18.66 2.08 16.09
C ASP A 207 -17.69 0.87 16.17
N PRO A 208 -17.66 -0.02 15.17
CA PRO A 208 -16.88 -1.26 15.22
C PRO A 208 -15.38 -1.03 15.14
N HIS A 209 -14.92 0.20 14.86
CA HIS A 209 -13.52 0.55 14.78
C HIS A 209 -12.98 1.06 16.11
N SER A 210 -11.77 0.64 16.46
CA SER A 210 -11.02 1.34 17.50
C SER A 210 -10.73 2.78 17.09
N VAL A 211 -10.59 3.66 18.08
CA VAL A 211 -10.27 5.07 17.81
C VAL A 211 -8.88 5.23 17.17
N ASN A 212 -8.72 6.20 16.26
CA ASN A 212 -7.55 6.33 15.39
C ASN A 212 -6.20 6.39 16.11
N ASN A 213 -6.08 7.16 17.20
CA ASN A 213 -4.85 7.23 17.99
C ASN A 213 -4.48 5.86 18.61
N VAL A 214 -5.45 5.02 18.96
CA VAL A 214 -5.21 3.66 19.46
C VAL A 214 -4.78 2.75 18.32
N ARG A 215 -5.45 2.80 17.16
CA ARG A 215 -5.06 2.04 15.97
C ARG A 215 -3.62 2.33 15.53
N VAL A 216 -3.25 3.62 15.48
CA VAL A 216 -1.90 4.05 15.12
C VAL A 216 -0.87 3.59 16.13
N ASN A 217 -1.12 3.73 17.44
CA ASN A 217 -0.16 3.37 18.48
C ASN A 217 -0.05 1.86 18.74
N ALA A 218 -1.05 1.06 18.31
CA ALA A 218 -1.01 -0.40 18.41
C ALA A 218 0.14 -1.04 17.58
N VAL A 219 0.72 -0.26 16.65
CA VAL A 219 1.98 -0.58 15.94
C VAL A 219 3.14 -0.96 16.87
N ALA A 220 3.11 -0.52 18.14
CA ALA A 220 4.17 -0.73 19.11
C ALA A 220 4.56 -2.20 19.35
N GLN A 221 3.63 -3.16 19.17
CA GLN A 221 3.97 -4.60 19.26
C GLN A 221 4.80 -5.12 18.08
N HIS A 222 4.84 -4.39 16.96
CA HIS A 222 5.60 -4.82 15.80
C HIS A 222 7.09 -4.55 16.03
N PRO A 223 7.98 -5.56 16.00
CA PRO A 223 9.40 -5.37 16.32
C PRO A 223 10.11 -4.41 15.35
N GLY A 224 9.69 -4.38 14.08
CA GLY A 224 10.17 -3.41 13.09
C GLY A 224 9.91 -1.95 13.50
N PHE A 225 8.82 -1.65 14.21
CA PHE A 225 8.55 -0.28 14.65
C PHE A 225 9.56 0.17 15.70
N ARG A 226 9.78 -0.68 16.71
CA ARG A 226 10.79 -0.42 17.75
C ARG A 226 12.17 -0.23 17.12
N LYS A 227 12.54 -1.06 16.15
CA LYS A 227 13.82 -0.98 15.43
C LYS A 227 13.93 0.33 14.65
N ALA A 228 12.94 0.64 13.80
CA ALA A 228 12.94 1.82 12.93
C ALA A 228 13.13 3.14 13.68
N PHE A 229 12.52 3.26 14.87
CA PHE A 229 12.57 4.49 15.68
C PHE A 229 13.53 4.40 16.87
N ASN A 230 14.22 3.28 17.05
CA ASN A 230 15.11 3.01 18.18
C ASN A 230 14.46 3.36 19.54
N CYS A 231 13.21 2.92 19.76
CA CYS A 231 12.46 3.24 20.97
C CYS A 231 13.08 2.53 22.19
N PRO A 232 13.42 3.25 23.27
CA PRO A 232 13.93 2.63 24.48
C PRO A 232 12.80 1.89 25.24
N ASP A 233 13.15 0.82 25.96
CA ASP A 233 12.20 -0.06 26.67
C ASP A 233 11.33 0.70 27.69
N ASN A 234 11.86 1.78 28.28
CA ASN A 234 11.16 2.59 29.26
C ASN A 234 10.33 3.73 28.65
N SER A 235 10.32 3.88 27.32
CA SER A 235 9.49 4.88 26.64
C SER A 235 8.00 4.58 26.83
N ARG A 236 7.18 5.63 26.78
CA ARG A 236 5.71 5.49 26.82
C ARG A 236 5.19 4.51 25.77
N MET A 237 5.77 4.54 24.56
CA MET A 237 5.40 3.65 23.46
C MET A 237 5.71 2.19 23.75
N MET A 238 6.86 1.90 24.34
CA MET A 238 7.23 0.52 24.66
C MET A 238 6.54 0.01 25.94
N LYS A 239 6.03 0.90 26.80
CA LYS A 239 5.14 0.51 27.92
C LYS A 239 3.77 0.01 27.47
N SER A 240 3.25 0.50 26.35
CA SER A 240 1.97 0.02 25.79
C SER A 240 2.15 -1.19 24.87
N ALA A 241 3.37 -1.53 24.47
CA ALA A 241 3.66 -2.68 23.61
C ALA A 241 3.45 -3.98 24.41
N THR A 242 2.65 -4.89 23.85
CA THR A 242 2.56 -6.28 24.28
C THR A 242 3.49 -7.15 23.42
N GLU A 243 3.40 -8.47 23.61
CA GLU A 243 4.04 -9.40 22.69
C GLU A 243 3.54 -9.21 21.25
N GLN A 244 4.40 -9.51 20.28
CA GLN A 244 4.03 -9.48 18.88
C GLN A 244 2.96 -10.54 18.62
N CYS A 245 1.83 -10.14 18.05
CA CYS A 245 0.79 -11.10 17.69
C CYS A 245 1.21 -11.86 16.43
N ILE A 246 1.55 -13.14 16.58
CA ILE A 246 1.93 -13.99 15.44
C ILE A 246 0.66 -14.51 14.77
N ILE A 247 0.17 -13.74 13.80
CA ILE A 247 -1.09 -13.99 13.09
C ILE A 247 -0.91 -15.06 12.00
N TYR A 248 0.20 -15.05 11.26
CA TYR A 248 0.43 -16.00 10.16
C TYR A 248 1.88 -16.46 10.07
N GLY A 249 2.10 -17.53 9.31
CA GLY A 249 3.43 -18.14 9.11
C GLY A 249 3.69 -19.33 10.02
N GLU A 250 4.92 -19.85 9.97
CA GLU A 250 5.30 -21.11 10.64
C GLU A 250 5.18 -21.06 12.17
N ASN A 251 5.37 -19.89 12.77
CA ASN A 251 5.27 -19.69 14.21
C ASN A 251 3.86 -19.31 14.69
N ALA A 252 2.89 -19.18 13.78
CA ALA A 252 1.52 -18.87 14.17
C ALA A 252 0.94 -20.04 14.96
N PRO A 253 0.22 -19.79 16.09
CA PRO A 253 -0.34 -20.86 16.90
C PRO A 253 -1.23 -21.78 16.07
N GLU A 254 -1.10 -23.10 16.23
CA GLU A 254 -1.91 -24.07 15.49
C GLU A 254 -3.39 -23.74 15.63
N THR A 255 -4.02 -23.53 14.49
CA THR A 255 -5.44 -23.24 14.43
C THR A 255 -6.14 -24.56 14.53
N ARG A 256 -6.66 -24.85 15.72
CA ARG A 256 -7.57 -25.97 15.87
C ARG A 256 -8.73 -25.69 14.92
N LYS A 257 -8.78 -26.36 13.75
CA LYS A 257 -10.07 -26.79 13.19
C LYS A 257 -10.81 -27.32 14.41
N ARG A 258 -11.77 -26.61 14.99
CA ARG A 258 -12.30 -26.87 16.35
C ARG A 258 -12.90 -28.28 16.42
N LYS A 259 -12.10 -29.36 16.46
CA LYS A 259 -12.41 -30.80 16.39
C LYS A 259 -13.46 -31.29 15.37
N LYS A 260 -14.28 -30.43 14.77
CA LYS A 260 -15.49 -30.75 14.02
C LYS A 260 -15.16 -31.47 12.72
N PHE A 261 -14.05 -31.11 12.06
CA PHE A 261 -13.59 -31.80 10.86
C PHE A 261 -12.95 -33.17 11.15
N GLN A 262 -12.34 -33.38 12.33
CA GLN A 262 -11.80 -34.69 12.68
C GLN A 262 -12.89 -35.65 13.16
N ASP A 263 -13.90 -35.14 13.88
CA ASP A 263 -15.04 -35.97 14.30
C ASP A 263 -15.91 -36.38 13.10
N ASN A 264 -15.98 -35.57 12.04
CA ASN A 264 -16.68 -35.94 10.81
C ASN A 264 -15.90 -36.91 9.90
N LEU A 265 -14.59 -37.11 10.13
CA LEU A 265 -13.79 -38.10 9.41
C LEU A 265 -13.68 -39.45 10.17
N ARG A 266 -14.27 -39.54 11.37
CA ARG A 266 -14.34 -40.79 12.16
C ARG A 266 -15.72 -41.43 12.15
N LYS A 267 -16.64 -40.98 11.30
CA LYS A 267 -17.90 -41.66 10.98
C LYS A 267 -17.78 -42.27 9.59
#